data_AF-A0A0M3ALQ0-F1
#
_entry.id   AF-A0A0M3ALQ0-F1
#
_cell.length_a   1.000
_cell.length_b   1.000
_cell.length_c   1.000
_cell.angle_alpha   90.00
_cell.angle_beta   90.00
_cell.angle_gamma   90.00
#
_symmetry.space_group_name_H-M   'P 1'
#
loop_
_entity.id
_entity.type
_entity.pdbx_description
1 polymer ?
#
loop_
_entity_poly.entity_id
_entity_poly.type
_entity_poly.pdbx_seq_one_letter_code
_entity_poly.pdbx_strand_id
1 'polypeptide(L)'
;MTAITARLGSQPQWARLLLRIAGIVGLAMLLSLLLSDPAHAQGADGITSMAENIKTWLTGTFAKTIAVIAVVIVGFMFFTGRASLGLLVTVIVGIFIVFSAQWIVDTITGGA
;
A
#
# COMPACT_ATOMS: atom_id res chain seq x y z
N MET A 1 53.16 9.26 59.80
CA MET A 1 53.15 10.36 58.81
C MET A 1 54.32 10.08 57.89
N THR A 2 54.15 9.47 56.70
CA THR A 2 53.71 10.16 55.49
C THR A 2 53.21 9.18 54.44
N ALA A 3 52.22 9.66 53.72
CA ALA A 3 51.33 8.98 52.81
C ALA A 3 51.94 8.71 51.42
N ILE A 4 51.51 7.57 50.84
CA ILE A 4 51.02 7.49 49.47
C ILE A 4 52.07 7.77 48.37
N THR A 5 52.79 6.70 47.99
CA THR A 5 53.32 6.52 46.65
C THR A 5 52.29 5.78 45.79
N ALA A 6 51.30 6.52 45.26
CA ALA A 6 50.38 6.03 44.23
C ALA A 6 50.41 6.98 43.04
N ARG A 7 51.41 6.79 42.17
CA ARG A 7 51.52 7.51 40.90
C ARG A 7 51.81 6.53 39.78
N LEU A 8 50.78 5.88 39.25
CA LEU A 8 50.81 5.43 37.86
C LEU A 8 49.40 5.23 37.30
N GLY A 9 49.06 6.01 36.27
CA GLY A 9 48.03 5.64 35.29
C GLY A 9 46.67 6.33 35.41
N SER A 10 46.61 7.66 35.56
CA SER A 10 45.35 8.41 35.33
C SER A 10 45.02 8.46 33.83
N GLN A 11 44.46 7.38 33.29
CA GLN A 11 43.83 7.37 31.96
C GLN A 11 42.73 8.44 31.91
N PRO A 12 42.81 9.43 30.99
CA PRO A 12 41.86 10.52 30.93
C PRO A 12 40.43 9.99 30.81
N GLN A 13 39.59 10.35 31.79
CA GLN A 13 38.21 9.86 31.87
C GLN A 13 37.38 10.28 30.64
N TRP A 14 37.75 11.40 30.02
CA TRP A 14 37.14 11.91 28.79
C TRP A 14 37.41 11.01 27.57
N ALA A 15 38.58 10.38 27.47
CA ALA A 15 38.91 9.48 26.35
C ALA A 15 38.06 8.20 26.38
N ARG A 16 37.79 7.69 27.58
CA ARG A 16 36.88 6.54 27.78
C ARG A 16 35.42 6.88 27.46
N LEU A 17 35.00 8.12 27.72
CA LEU A 17 33.67 8.61 27.37
C LEU A 17 33.52 8.75 25.85
N LEU A 18 34.51 9.34 25.17
CA LEU A 18 34.51 9.50 23.71
C LEU A 18 34.49 8.15 22.99
N LEU A 19 35.28 7.17 23.45
CA LEU A 19 35.29 5.82 22.88
C LEU A 19 33.95 5.09 23.07
N ARG A 20 33.28 5.30 24.20
CA ARG A 20 31.93 4.74 24.45
C ARG A 20 30.87 5.38 23.56
N ILE A 21 30.88 6.70 23.42
CA ILE A 21 29.95 7.42 22.55
C ILE A 21 30.17 7.01 21.09
N ALA A 22 31.42 6.93 20.64
CA ALA A 22 31.76 6.45 19.30
C ALA A 22 31.28 5.00 19.06
N GLY A 23 31.40 4.11 20.05
CA GLY A 23 30.87 2.76 19.97
C GLY A 23 29.34 2.70 19.90
N ILE A 24 28.63 3.55 20.66
CA ILE A 24 27.17 3.61 20.66
C ILE A 24 26.65 4.18 19.34
N VAL A 25 27.26 5.24 18.82
CA VAL A 25 26.92 5.83 17.50
C VAL A 25 27.26 4.85 16.37
N GLY A 26 28.41 4.20 16.48
CA GLY A 26 28.85 3.17 15.54
C GLY A 26 27.87 2.00 15.46
N LEU A 27 27.30 1.56 16.59
CA LEU A 27 26.28 0.50 16.65
C LEU A 27 24.89 1.00 16.19
N ALA A 28 24.53 2.25 16.49
CA ALA A 28 23.22 2.81 16.14
C ALA A 28 23.02 2.90 14.62
N MET A 29 24.07 3.18 13.85
CA MET A 29 23.95 3.39 12.39
C MET A 29 23.47 2.16 11.61
N LEU A 30 24.01 0.98 11.91
CA LEU A 30 23.57 -0.27 11.26
C LEU A 30 22.23 -0.78 11.80
N LEU A 31 21.90 -0.49 13.07
CA LEU A 31 20.54 -0.73 13.57
C LEU A 31 19.51 0.16 12.85
N SER A 32 19.83 1.43 12.57
CA SER A 32 18.91 2.30 11.82
C SER A 32 18.71 1.86 10.36
N LEU A 33 19.68 1.18 9.74
CA LEU A 33 19.53 0.59 8.40
C LEU A 33 18.66 -0.68 8.41
N LEU A 34 18.73 -1.47 9.49
CA LEU A 34 17.92 -2.68 9.69
C LEU A 34 16.46 -2.36 10.09
N LEU A 35 16.25 -1.25 10.78
CA LEU A 35 14.92 -0.73 11.15
C LEU A 35 14.42 0.36 10.18
N SER A 36 15.07 0.50 9.01
CA SER A 36 14.64 1.46 8.00
C SER A 36 13.33 0.99 7.37
N ASP A 37 12.21 1.32 8.02
CA ASP A 37 10.90 1.31 7.39
C ASP A 37 10.95 2.24 6.16
N PRO A 38 10.46 1.81 4.99
CA PRO A 38 10.38 2.68 3.81
C PRO A 38 9.26 3.71 3.99
N ALA A 39 9.47 4.69 4.88
CA ALA A 39 8.47 5.65 5.32
C ALA A 39 8.80 7.10 4.94
N HIS A 40 9.33 7.33 3.73
CA HIS A 40 9.52 8.69 3.20
C HIS A 40 9.29 8.77 1.68
N ALA A 41 8.06 8.46 1.24
CA ALA A 41 7.56 8.79 -0.10
C ALA A 41 6.11 9.35 -0.10
N GLN A 42 5.52 9.63 1.07
CA GLN A 42 4.10 9.94 1.25
C GLN A 42 3.60 11.29 0.67
N GLY A 43 4.44 12.04 -0.06
CA GLY A 43 4.09 13.35 -0.62
C GLY A 43 3.46 13.30 -2.01
N ALA A 44 3.83 12.32 -2.84
CA ALA A 44 3.21 12.06 -4.16
C ALA A 44 2.22 10.87 -4.11
N ASP A 45 2.23 10.14 -3.00
CA ASP A 45 1.54 8.87 -2.77
C ASP A 45 0.03 9.05 -2.53
N GLY A 46 -0.41 10.24 -2.11
CA GLY A 46 -1.82 10.49 -1.82
C GLY A 46 -2.71 10.39 -3.07
N ILE A 47 -2.29 10.95 -4.21
CA ILE A 47 -3.11 10.94 -5.43
C ILE A 47 -3.07 9.56 -6.09
N THR A 48 -1.91 8.91 -6.14
CA THR A 48 -1.77 7.54 -6.63
C THR A 48 -2.54 6.55 -5.76
N SER A 49 -2.43 6.65 -4.42
CA SER A 49 -3.20 5.82 -3.49
C SER A 49 -4.71 6.05 -3.61
N MET A 50 -5.16 7.30 -3.80
CA MET A 50 -6.57 7.59 -4.06
C MET A 50 -7.03 6.98 -5.39
N ALA A 51 -6.23 7.08 -6.46
CA ALA A 51 -6.55 6.48 -7.75
C ALA A 51 -6.61 4.94 -7.68
N GLU A 52 -5.69 4.30 -6.95
CA GLU A 52 -5.68 2.85 -6.72
C GLU A 52 -6.85 2.38 -5.84
N ASN A 53 -7.19 3.16 -4.81
CA ASN A 53 -8.38 2.89 -4.01
C ASN A 53 -9.64 2.97 -4.87
N ILE A 54 -9.80 4.02 -5.67
CA ILE A 54 -10.96 4.15 -6.58
C ILE A 54 -10.99 2.98 -7.57
N LYS A 55 -9.85 2.62 -8.17
CA LYS A 55 -9.76 1.43 -9.05
C LYS A 55 -10.23 0.18 -8.33
N THR A 56 -9.76 -0.05 -7.10
CA THR A 56 -10.13 -1.20 -6.28
C THR A 56 -11.63 -1.24 -5.98
N TRP A 57 -12.25 -0.09 -5.68
CA TRP A 57 -13.70 -0.01 -5.50
C TRP A 57 -14.47 -0.29 -6.80
N LEU A 58 -14.00 0.24 -7.94
CA LEU A 58 -14.64 0.13 -9.24
C LEU A 58 -14.47 -1.25 -9.89
N THR A 59 -13.42 -2.01 -9.57
CA THR A 59 -13.19 -3.35 -10.15
C THR A 59 -13.39 -4.49 -9.16
N GLY A 60 -13.41 -4.18 -7.86
CA GLY A 60 -13.54 -5.16 -6.78
C GLY A 60 -14.97 -5.56 -6.45
N THR A 61 -15.17 -6.01 -5.20
CA THR A 61 -16.44 -6.56 -4.72
C THR A 61 -17.60 -5.58 -4.81
N PHE A 62 -17.36 -4.30 -4.57
CA PHE A 62 -18.42 -3.27 -4.61
C PHE A 62 -19.08 -3.17 -5.98
N ALA A 63 -18.30 -3.07 -7.07
CA ALA A 63 -18.83 -3.04 -8.43
C ALA A 63 -19.58 -4.33 -8.79
N LYS A 64 -19.09 -5.49 -8.32
CA LYS A 64 -19.80 -6.78 -8.49
C LYS A 64 -21.16 -6.76 -7.80
N THR A 65 -21.26 -6.22 -6.59
CA THR A 65 -22.54 -6.09 -5.88
C THR A 65 -23.54 -5.24 -6.65
N ILE A 66 -23.11 -4.10 -7.21
CA ILE A 66 -23.97 -3.24 -8.03
C ILE A 66 -24.44 -3.97 -9.29
N ALA A 67 -23.54 -4.69 -9.97
CA ALA A 67 -23.89 -5.45 -11.17
C ALA A 67 -24.94 -6.53 -10.87
N VAL A 68 -24.80 -7.27 -9.77
CA VAL A 68 -25.77 -8.28 -9.37
C VAL A 68 -27.14 -7.65 -9.09
N ILE A 69 -27.19 -6.51 -8.38
CA ILE A 69 -28.44 -5.80 -8.13
C ILE A 69 -29.12 -5.39 -9.44
N ALA A 70 -28.36 -4.85 -10.39
CA ALA A 70 -28.88 -4.46 -11.70
C ALA A 70 -29.49 -5.66 -12.46
N VAL A 71 -28.80 -6.81 -12.47
CA VAL A 71 -29.31 -8.05 -13.10
C VAL A 71 -30.60 -8.52 -12.43
N VAL A 72 -30.67 -8.47 -11.10
CA VAL A 72 -31.88 -8.87 -10.35
C VAL A 72 -33.07 -7.97 -10.68
N ILE A 73 -32.87 -6.66 -10.73
CA ILE A 73 -33.93 -5.70 -11.09
C ILE A 73 -34.44 -5.97 -12.52
N VAL A 74 -33.52 -6.18 -13.47
CA VAL A 74 -33.86 -6.44 -14.87
C VAL A 74 -34.57 -7.79 -15.02
N GLY A 75 -34.12 -8.82 -14.32
CA GLY A 75 -34.77 -10.13 -14.29
C GLY A 75 -36.20 -10.03 -13.75
N PHE A 76 -36.41 -9.27 -12.68
CA PHE A 76 -37.75 -9.02 -12.14
C PHE A 76 -38.62 -8.25 -13.15
N MET A 77 -38.06 -7.23 -13.80
CA MET A 77 -38.76 -6.43 -14.80
C MET A 77 -39.14 -7.26 -16.05
N PHE A 78 -38.32 -8.25 -16.41
CA PHE A 78 -38.62 -9.22 -17.47
C PHE A 78 -39.80 -10.12 -17.11
N PHE A 79 -39.87 -10.62 -15.87
CA PHE A 79 -41.01 -11.44 -15.41
C PHE A 79 -42.32 -10.66 -15.33
N THR A 80 -42.29 -9.36 -15.03
CA THR A 80 -43.50 -8.52 -15.05
C THR A 80 -44.00 -8.19 -16.46
N GLY A 81 -43.35 -8.70 -17.51
CA GLY A 81 -43.70 -8.44 -18.91
C GLY A 81 -43.40 -7.01 -19.37
N ARG A 82 -42.71 -6.21 -18.55
CA ARG A 82 -42.40 -4.79 -18.82
C ARG A 82 -41.03 -4.57 -19.45
N ALA A 83 -40.15 -5.57 -19.45
CA ALA A 83 -38.86 -5.50 -20.12
C ALA A 83 -38.83 -6.38 -21.38
N SER A 84 -38.11 -5.91 -22.41
CA SER A 84 -37.86 -6.67 -23.63
C SER A 84 -36.61 -7.55 -23.49
N LEU A 85 -36.53 -8.60 -24.33
CA LEU A 85 -35.31 -9.42 -24.43
C LEU A 85 -34.10 -8.58 -24.83
N GLY A 86 -34.31 -7.51 -25.61
CA GLY A 86 -33.28 -6.54 -25.93
C GLY A 86 -32.68 -5.87 -24.69
N LEU A 87 -33.51 -5.45 -23.72
CA LEU A 87 -33.05 -4.84 -22.47
C LEU A 87 -32.22 -5.82 -21.63
N LEU A 88 -32.62 -7.10 -21.58
CA LEU A 88 -31.85 -8.11 -20.88
C LEU A 88 -30.46 -8.30 -21.51
N VAL A 89 -30.40 -8.42 -22.85
CA VAL A 89 -29.14 -8.61 -23.58
C VAL A 89 -28.22 -7.40 -23.41
N THR A 90 -28.74 -6.17 -23.53
CA THR A 90 -27.90 -4.97 -23.40
C THR A 90 -27.27 -4.86 -22.02
N VAL A 91 -27.99 -5.23 -20.96
CA VAL A 91 -27.46 -5.22 -19.58
C VAL A 91 -26.37 -6.27 -19.39
N ILE A 92 -26.58 -7.49 -19.90
CA ILE A 92 -25.56 -8.56 -19.82
C ILE A 92 -24.29 -8.17 -20.57
N VAL A 93 -24.43 -7.63 -21.78
CA VAL A 93 -23.29 -7.17 -22.59
C VAL A 93 -22.56 -6.01 -21.89
N GLY A 94 -23.29 -5.05 -21.31
CA GLY A 94 -22.70 -3.95 -20.56
C GLY A 94 -21.86 -4.44 -19.37
N ILE A 95 -22.38 -5.40 -18.60
CA ILE A 95 -21.66 -6.03 -17.49
C ILE A 95 -20.39 -6.71 -17.98
N PHE A 96 -20.45 -7.47 -19.07
CA PHE A 96 -19.28 -8.14 -19.66
C PHE A 96 -18.17 -7.14 -20.03
N ILE A 97 -18.54 -6.01 -20.64
CA ILE A 97 -17.58 -4.96 -21.02
C ILE A 97 -16.93 -4.32 -19.79
N VAL A 98 -17.72 -3.95 -18.77
CA VAL A 98 -17.21 -3.30 -17.55
C VAL A 98 -16.19 -4.19 -16.83
N PHE A 99 -16.48 -5.48 -16.68
CA PHE A 99 -15.56 -6.40 -15.98
C PHE A 99 -14.37 -6.85 -16.84
N SER A 100 -14.46 -6.77 -18.17
CA SER A 100 -13.33 -7.05 -19.08
C SER A 100 -12.37 -5.87 -19.23
N ALA A 101 -12.72 -4.68 -18.72
CA ALA A 101 -11.98 -3.45 -18.97
C ALA A 101 -10.50 -3.51 -18.55
N GLN A 102 -10.17 -4.15 -17.42
CA GLN A 102 -8.77 -4.26 -16.98
C GLN A 102 -7.93 -5.04 -17.99
N TRP A 103 -8.38 -6.23 -18.39
CA TRP A 103 -7.67 -7.05 -19.37
C TRP A 103 -7.46 -6.33 -20.71
N ILE A 104 -8.47 -5.58 -21.17
CA ILE A 104 -8.38 -4.79 -22.40
C ILE A 104 -7.28 -3.71 -22.25
N VAL A 105 -7.29 -2.96 -21.16
CA VAL A 105 -6.30 -1.89 -20.90
C VAL A 105 -4.89 -2.48 -20.76
N ASP A 106 -4.74 -3.59 -20.05
CA ASP A 106 -3.45 -4.26 -19.85
C ASP A 106 -2.88 -4.74 -21.20
N THR A 107 -3.73 -5.34 -22.05
CA THR A 107 -3.35 -5.77 -23.40
C THR A 107 -2.91 -4.60 -24.29
N ILE A 108 -3.57 -3.44 -24.20
CA ILE A 108 -3.25 -2.25 -25.02
C ILE A 108 -1.97 -1.56 -24.52
N THR A 109 -1.74 -1.56 -23.21
CA THR A 109 -0.57 -0.90 -22.58
C THR A 109 0.69 -1.76 -22.58
N GLY A 110 0.61 -3.00 -23.07
CA GLY A 110 1.74 -3.93 -23.13
C GLY A 110 2.00 -4.67 -21.81
N GLY A 111 1.02 -4.69 -20.90
CA GLY A 111 1.05 -5.49 -19.68
C GLY A 111 0.71 -6.95 -19.98
N ALA A 112 1.69 -7.72 -20.46
CA ALA A 112 1.66 -9.18 -20.53
C ALA A 112 2.95 -9.74 -19.90
#